data_AF-A0A936IS68-F1
#
_entry.id   AF-A0A936IS68-F1
#
_cell.length_a   1.000
_cell.length_b   1.000
_cell.length_c   1.000
_cell.angle_alpha   90.00
_cell.angle_beta   90.00
_cell.angle_gamma   90.00
#
_symmetry.space_group_name_H-M   'P 1'
#
loop_
_entity.id
_entity.type
_entity.pdbx_description
1 polymer ?
#
loop_
_entity_poly.entity_id
_entity_poly.type
_entity_poly.pdbx_seq_one_letter_code
_entity_poly.pdbx_strand_id
1 'polypeptide(L)'
;MASHWNKSPLHDRLKRLAESIDALVERDEAQARRAIEIGEHRRRAACELFAICQRFARDVNEMLERTQLELDPPDFPPDSFREYDVNLIQIHVRGRVLQIEFQAPDTLISTEDFRVPYILEGAIRSFNQDLLDRNAVDERLLFFCFDRADTGWRYFDARTYQSGMLTEQYLITVMESIL
;
A
#
# COMPACT_ATOMS: atom_id res chain seq x y z
N MET A 1 -2.28 -20.06 66.43
CA MET A 1 -1.16 -19.26 65.89
C MET A 1 -1.42 -18.96 64.42
N ALA A 2 -2.21 -17.93 64.14
CA ALA A 2 -2.49 -17.47 62.78
C ALA A 2 -1.76 -16.13 62.58
N SER A 3 -0.68 -16.13 61.81
CA SER A 3 0.03 -14.90 61.45
C SER A 3 -0.81 -14.15 60.43
N HIS A 4 -1.61 -13.21 60.93
CA HIS A 4 -2.34 -12.25 60.13
C HIS A 4 -1.33 -11.27 59.54
N TRP A 5 -0.70 -11.65 58.41
CA TRP A 5 0.09 -10.71 57.63
C TRP A 5 -0.87 -9.64 57.12
N ASN A 6 -0.79 -8.49 57.77
CA ASN A 6 -1.45 -7.26 57.38
C ASN A 6 -1.09 -6.99 55.91
N LYS A 7 -2.04 -7.12 54.98
CA LYS A 7 -1.86 -6.70 53.59
C LYS A 7 -1.63 -5.19 53.62
N SER A 8 -0.37 -4.79 53.64
CA SER A 8 0.00 -3.39 53.65
C SER A 8 -0.54 -2.76 52.37
N PRO A 9 -1.24 -1.61 52.42
CA PRO A 9 -1.69 -0.88 51.25
C PRO A 9 -0.58 -0.62 50.21
N LEU A 10 0.68 -0.57 50.67
CA LEU A 10 1.86 -0.50 49.81
C LEU A 10 2.07 -1.78 49.00
N HIS A 11 1.91 -2.97 49.60
CA HIS A 11 2.06 -4.25 48.90
C HIS A 11 0.99 -4.42 47.81
N ASP A 12 -0.26 -4.05 48.11
CA ASP A 12 -1.34 -4.09 47.11
C ASP A 12 -1.13 -3.06 45.98
N ARG A 13 -0.53 -1.90 46.28
CA ARG A 13 -0.14 -0.92 45.24
C ARG A 13 1.04 -1.42 44.40
N LEU A 14 2.04 -2.05 45.01
CA LEU A 14 3.18 -2.64 44.30
C LEU A 14 2.73 -3.80 43.39
N LYS A 15 1.81 -4.64 43.86
CA LYS A 15 1.22 -5.72 43.06
C LYS A 15 0.52 -5.18 41.81
N ARG A 16 -0.36 -4.17 41.97
CA ARG A 16 -1.04 -3.53 40.84
C ARG A 16 -0.07 -2.87 39.86
N LEU A 17 1.02 -2.29 40.35
CA LEU A 17 2.06 -1.72 39.50
C LEU A 17 2.75 -2.82 38.67
N ALA A 18 3.14 -3.93 39.30
CA ALA A 18 3.74 -5.07 38.60
C ALA A 18 2.80 -5.62 37.52
N GLU A 19 1.53 -5.85 37.85
CA GLU A 19 0.51 -6.31 36.89
C GLU A 19 0.33 -5.33 35.71
N SER A 20 0.42 -4.02 35.97
CA SER A 20 0.33 -3.00 34.92
C SER A 20 1.56 -2.97 34.02
N ILE A 21 2.76 -3.22 34.58
CA ILE A 21 4.00 -3.31 33.82
C ILE A 21 3.99 -4.57 32.94
N ASP A 22 3.58 -5.73 33.49
CA ASP A 22 3.48 -6.97 32.73
C ASP A 22 2.49 -6.82 31.56
N ALA A 23 1.32 -6.23 31.82
CA ALA A 23 0.33 -5.96 30.77
C ALA A 23 0.82 -4.96 29.70
N LEU A 24 1.72 -4.03 30.05
CA LEU A 24 2.35 -3.12 29.10
C LEU A 24 3.28 -3.92 28.16
N VAL A 25 4.13 -4.78 28.72
CA VAL A 25 5.06 -5.62 27.95
C VAL A 25 4.31 -6.52 26.97
N GLU A 26 3.24 -7.19 27.41
CA GLU A 26 2.42 -8.04 26.53
C GLU A 26 1.81 -7.26 25.36
N ARG A 27 1.37 -6.02 25.59
CA ARG A 27 0.82 -5.14 24.56
C ARG A 27 1.87 -4.69 23.57
N ASP A 28 3.04 -4.30 24.05
CA ASP A 28 4.16 -3.87 23.21
C ASP A 28 4.63 -5.02 22.31
N GLU A 29 4.75 -6.24 22.84
CA GLU A 29 5.07 -7.43 22.04
C GLU A 29 3.99 -7.74 20.99
N ALA A 30 2.71 -7.65 21.36
CA ALA A 30 1.62 -7.88 20.42
C ALA A 30 1.62 -6.84 19.29
N GLN A 31 1.91 -5.58 19.62
CA GLN A 31 2.05 -4.50 18.65
C GLN A 31 3.25 -4.71 17.73
N ALA A 32 4.39 -5.13 18.27
CA ALA A 32 5.60 -5.44 17.50
C ALA A 32 5.35 -6.60 16.52
N ARG A 33 4.70 -7.69 16.97
CA ARG A 33 4.32 -8.81 16.10
C ARG A 33 3.41 -8.35 14.96
N ARG A 34 2.39 -7.56 15.27
CA ARG A 34 1.46 -7.04 14.26
C ARG A 34 2.14 -6.12 13.25
N ALA A 35 3.10 -5.29 13.68
CA ALA A 35 3.87 -4.43 12.79
C ALA A 35 4.72 -5.25 11.81
N ILE A 36 5.36 -6.33 12.28
CA ILE A 36 6.13 -7.25 11.43
C ILE A 36 5.23 -7.93 10.40
N GLU A 37 4.09 -8.47 10.83
CA GLU A 37 3.11 -9.12 9.94
C GLU A 37 2.64 -8.17 8.83
N ILE A 38 2.27 -6.94 9.19
CA ILE A 38 1.82 -5.93 8.22
C ILE A 38 2.95 -5.53 7.27
N GLY A 39 4.19 -5.37 7.75
CA GLY A 39 5.34 -5.11 6.88
C GLY A 39 5.58 -6.23 5.85
N GLU A 40 5.35 -7.49 6.22
CA GLU A 40 5.41 -8.62 5.27
C GLU A 40 4.27 -8.59 4.26
N HIS A 41 3.06 -8.18 4.68
CA HIS A 41 1.94 -7.97 3.75
C HIS A 41 2.21 -6.82 2.78
N ARG A 42 2.76 -5.71 3.26
CA ARG A 42 3.14 -4.55 2.42
C ARG A 42 4.17 -4.92 1.36
N ARG A 43 5.24 -5.63 1.74
CA ARG A 43 6.26 -6.12 0.78
C ARG A 43 5.66 -7.02 -0.30
N ARG A 44 4.78 -7.95 0.08
CA ARG A 44 4.09 -8.81 -0.90
C ARG A 44 3.17 -8.03 -1.82
N ALA A 45 2.39 -7.09 -1.26
CA ALA A 45 1.52 -6.21 -2.02
C ALA A 45 2.29 -5.36 -3.05
N ALA A 46 3.46 -4.83 -2.67
CA ALA A 46 4.32 -4.08 -3.58
C ALA A 46 4.79 -4.94 -4.76
N CYS A 47 5.24 -6.18 -4.50
CA CYS A 47 5.60 -7.13 -5.56
C CYS A 47 4.40 -7.50 -6.44
N GLU A 48 3.20 -7.62 -5.87
CA GLU A 48 1.98 -7.89 -6.61
C GLU A 48 1.64 -6.75 -7.58
N LEU A 49 1.71 -5.50 -7.10
CA LEU A 49 1.50 -4.30 -7.92
C LEU A 49 2.47 -4.27 -9.10
N PHE A 50 3.75 -4.49 -8.82
CA PHE A 50 4.78 -4.55 -9.84
C PHE A 50 4.52 -5.67 -10.84
N ALA A 51 4.12 -6.85 -10.38
CA ALA A 51 3.81 -7.98 -11.25
C ALA A 51 2.64 -7.68 -12.20
N ILE A 52 1.61 -6.94 -11.74
CA ILE A 52 0.51 -6.47 -12.62
C ILE A 52 1.08 -5.56 -13.72
N CYS A 53 1.94 -4.60 -13.36
CA CYS A 53 2.56 -3.68 -14.31
C CYS A 53 3.47 -4.39 -15.31
N GLN A 54 4.28 -5.33 -14.82
CA GLN A 54 5.22 -6.09 -15.63
C GLN A 54 4.51 -6.99 -16.64
N ARG A 55 3.45 -7.70 -16.23
CA ARG A 55 2.67 -8.51 -17.15
C ARG A 55 1.99 -7.66 -18.22
N PHE A 56 1.37 -6.55 -17.83
CA PHE A 56 0.78 -5.60 -18.78
C PHE A 56 1.80 -5.10 -19.80
N ALA A 57 2.97 -4.61 -19.35
CA ALA A 57 4.01 -4.11 -20.25
C ALA A 57 4.53 -5.19 -21.18
N ARG A 58 4.79 -6.41 -20.66
CA ARG A 58 5.24 -7.55 -21.46
C ARG A 58 4.21 -7.91 -22.54
N ASP A 59 2.95 -8.10 -22.15
CA ASP A 59 1.91 -8.59 -23.06
C ASP A 59 1.64 -7.59 -24.20
N VAL A 60 1.70 -6.29 -23.91
CA VAL A 60 1.63 -5.25 -24.96
C VAL A 60 2.89 -5.25 -25.83
N ASN A 61 4.08 -5.39 -25.25
CA ASN A 61 5.34 -5.40 -25.99
C ASN A 61 5.45 -6.58 -26.96
N GLU A 62 4.85 -7.73 -26.65
CA GLU A 62 4.75 -8.86 -27.57
C GLU A 62 3.94 -8.53 -28.84
N MET A 63 3.09 -7.50 -28.79
CA MET A 63 2.25 -7.05 -29.91
C MET A 63 2.81 -5.82 -30.65
N LEU A 64 3.80 -5.13 -30.09
CA LEU A 64 4.36 -3.91 -30.68
C LEU A 64 5.54 -4.21 -31.61
N GLU A 65 5.48 -3.68 -32.84
CA GLU A 65 6.56 -3.89 -33.83
C GLU A 65 7.58 -2.73 -33.90
N ARG A 66 7.18 -1.52 -33.50
CA ARG A 66 7.89 -0.26 -33.81
C ARG A 66 8.35 0.54 -32.59
N THR A 67 7.99 0.10 -31.40
CA THR A 67 8.26 0.77 -30.13
C THR A 67 8.10 -0.23 -29.00
N GLN A 68 8.50 0.16 -27.80
CA GLN A 68 8.30 -0.64 -26.60
C GLN A 68 7.69 0.24 -25.50
N LEU A 69 6.85 -0.35 -24.65
CA LEU A 69 6.58 0.12 -23.31
C LEU A 69 7.79 -0.21 -22.43
N GLU A 70 8.39 0.83 -21.88
CA GLU A 70 9.46 0.70 -20.90
C GLU A 70 8.85 0.75 -19.50
N LEU A 71 9.28 -0.18 -18.64
CA LEU A 71 8.89 -0.28 -17.24
C LEU A 71 10.09 0.12 -16.38
N ASP A 72 9.89 1.06 -15.47
CA ASP A 72 10.90 1.52 -14.53
C ASP A 72 10.36 1.42 -13.08
N PRO A 73 11.07 0.74 -12.15
CA PRO A 73 12.28 -0.05 -12.40
C PRO A 73 12.00 -1.30 -13.25
N PRO A 74 13.01 -1.91 -13.91
CA PRO A 74 12.83 -3.11 -14.73
C PRO A 74 12.54 -4.37 -13.90
N ASP A 75 12.94 -4.39 -12.63
CA ASP A 75 12.63 -5.41 -11.65
C ASP A 75 12.23 -4.78 -10.31
N PHE A 76 11.54 -5.57 -9.47
CA PHE A 76 11.12 -5.14 -8.14
C PHE A 76 11.13 -6.33 -7.18
N PRO A 77 12.31 -6.79 -6.72
CA PRO A 77 12.38 -7.81 -5.69
C PRO A 77 11.78 -7.29 -4.36
N PRO A 78 11.38 -8.18 -3.43
CA PRO A 78 10.76 -7.78 -2.15
C PRO A 78 11.56 -6.75 -1.35
N ASP A 79 12.89 -6.79 -1.41
CA ASP A 79 13.78 -5.87 -0.70
C ASP A 79 13.88 -4.48 -1.36
N SER A 80 13.31 -4.29 -2.55
CA SER A 80 13.21 -2.96 -3.20
C SER A 80 12.11 -2.08 -2.62
N PHE A 81 11.15 -2.68 -1.89
CA PHE A 81 10.10 -1.93 -1.24
C PHE A 81 10.67 -1.05 -0.12
N ARG A 82 10.38 0.25 -0.19
CA ARG A 82 10.74 1.24 0.83
C ARG A 82 9.56 1.43 1.78
N GLU A 83 9.67 0.90 2.99
CA GLU A 83 8.60 0.94 4.01
C GLU A 83 8.24 2.36 4.46
N TYR A 84 9.22 3.27 4.50
CA TYR A 84 9.09 4.61 5.08
C TYR A 84 9.28 5.73 4.05
N ASP A 85 9.11 5.42 2.76
CA ASP A 85 9.30 6.37 1.67
C ASP A 85 8.33 6.03 0.53
N VAL A 86 8.16 6.97 -0.41
CA VAL A 86 7.34 6.76 -1.59
C VAL A 86 8.02 5.75 -2.52
N ASN A 87 7.28 4.72 -2.90
CA ASN A 87 7.66 3.78 -3.94
C ASN A 87 7.06 4.23 -5.27
N LEU A 88 7.80 4.01 -6.35
CA LEU A 88 7.48 4.52 -7.67
C LEU A 88 7.62 3.39 -8.70
N ILE A 89 6.60 3.23 -9.53
CA ILE A 89 6.63 2.41 -10.75
C ILE A 89 6.17 3.32 -11.89
N GLN A 90 6.90 3.32 -13.00
CA GLN A 90 6.55 4.06 -14.20
C GLN A 90 6.47 3.13 -15.40
N ILE A 91 5.49 3.40 -16.27
CA ILE A 91 5.38 2.79 -17.58
C ILE A 91 5.36 3.92 -18.61
N HIS A 92 6.31 3.92 -19.53
CA HIS A 92 6.42 4.98 -20.53
C HIS A 92 6.53 4.48 -21.96
N VAL A 93 5.95 5.24 -22.88
CA VAL A 93 6.10 5.07 -24.33
C VAL A 93 6.01 6.41 -25.02
N ARG A 94 7.03 6.77 -25.80
CA ARG A 94 7.03 7.97 -26.66
C ARG A 94 6.55 9.26 -25.96
N GLY A 95 6.95 9.50 -24.72
CA GLY A 95 6.55 10.70 -23.96
C GLY A 95 5.16 10.63 -23.30
N ARG A 96 4.54 9.45 -23.25
CA ARG A 96 3.32 9.16 -22.49
C ARG A 96 3.76 8.36 -21.27
N VAL A 97 3.30 8.75 -20.09
CA VAL A 97 3.76 8.18 -18.83
C VAL A 97 2.56 7.81 -17.98
N LEU A 98 2.52 6.56 -17.54
CA LEU A 98 1.74 6.12 -16.39
C LEU A 98 2.66 6.04 -15.19
N GLN A 99 2.32 6.75 -14.14
CA GLN A 99 3.07 6.80 -12.91
C GLN A 99 2.23 6.23 -11.78
N ILE A 100 2.80 5.29 -11.04
CA ILE A 100 2.15 4.63 -9.92
C ILE A 100 3.02 4.89 -8.70
N GLU A 101 2.51 5.73 -7.80
CA GLU A 101 3.13 6.00 -6.52
C GLU A 101 2.37 5.25 -5.43
N PHE A 102 3.10 4.71 -4.46
CA PHE A 102 2.49 4.09 -3.29
C PHE A 102 3.42 4.10 -2.08
N GLN A 103 2.83 4.11 -0.89
CA GLN A 103 3.52 4.15 0.38
C GLN A 103 2.68 3.48 1.48
N ALA A 104 3.32 3.23 2.63
CA ALA A 104 2.60 2.91 3.85
C ALA A 104 1.92 4.17 4.41
N PRO A 105 0.68 4.08 4.92
CA PRO A 105 0.12 5.15 5.74
C PRO A 105 0.85 5.28 7.08
N ASP A 106 0.66 6.41 7.77
CA ASP A 106 1.26 6.70 9.08
C ASP A 106 0.85 5.68 10.17
N THR A 107 -0.28 5.00 9.97
CA THR A 107 -0.74 3.91 10.82
C THR A 107 -0.51 2.55 10.16
N LEU A 108 -0.53 1.48 10.96
CA LEU A 108 -0.43 0.12 10.42
C LEU A 108 -1.58 -0.24 9.48
N ILE A 109 -2.78 0.25 9.76
CA ILE A 109 -4.00 0.07 8.96
C ILE A 109 -4.74 1.40 8.99
N SER A 110 -5.16 1.90 7.84
CA SER A 110 -5.93 3.14 7.70
C SER A 110 -7.29 2.89 7.04
N THR A 111 -8.20 3.83 7.25
CA THR A 111 -9.52 3.94 6.60
C THR A 111 -9.86 5.39 6.27
N GLU A 112 -8.87 6.29 6.34
CA GLU A 112 -9.08 7.74 6.28
C GLU A 112 -9.51 8.19 4.88
N ASP A 113 -8.74 7.82 3.86
CA ASP A 113 -9.01 8.21 2.48
C ASP A 113 -9.87 7.20 1.72
N PHE A 114 -10.03 5.99 2.28
CA PHE A 114 -10.84 4.93 1.70
C PHE A 114 -11.48 4.09 2.80
N ARG A 115 -12.80 3.89 2.70
CA ARG A 115 -13.59 3.26 3.78
C ARG A 115 -13.26 1.79 4.04
N VAL A 116 -12.58 1.13 3.10
CA VAL A 116 -12.13 -0.26 3.25
C VAL A 116 -10.75 -0.24 3.91
N PRO A 117 -10.50 -1.03 4.98
CA PRO A 117 -9.20 -1.09 5.63
C PRO A 117 -8.06 -1.38 4.64
N TYR A 118 -7.03 -0.54 4.67
CA TYR A 118 -5.87 -0.67 3.78
C TYR A 118 -4.55 -0.51 4.53
N ILE A 119 -3.50 -1.10 3.96
CA ILE A 119 -2.13 -1.08 4.51
C ILE A 119 -1.12 -0.38 3.59
N LEU A 120 -1.50 -0.08 2.35
CA LEU A 120 -0.77 0.78 1.42
C LEU A 120 -1.77 1.71 0.75
N GLU A 121 -1.31 2.93 0.46
CA GLU A 121 -2.06 3.96 -0.27
C GLU A 121 -1.16 4.62 -1.30
N GLY A 122 -1.76 5.29 -2.27
CA GLY A 122 -1.03 5.84 -3.40
C GLY A 122 -1.94 6.40 -4.47
N ALA A 123 -1.38 6.58 -5.66
CA ALA A 123 -2.12 7.08 -6.81
C ALA A 123 -1.53 6.58 -8.13
N ILE A 124 -2.42 6.48 -9.13
CA ILE A 124 -2.07 6.30 -10.53
C ILE A 124 -2.29 7.64 -11.23
N ARG A 125 -1.21 8.20 -11.78
CA ARG A 125 -1.22 9.45 -12.55
C ARG A 125 -0.86 9.17 -14.00
N SER A 126 -1.53 9.87 -14.90
CA SER A 126 -1.33 9.71 -16.34
C SER A 126 -0.91 11.04 -16.96
N PHE A 127 0.12 11.00 -17.79
CA PHE A 127 0.72 12.19 -18.40
C PHE A 127 0.90 12.00 -19.90
N ASN A 128 0.55 13.04 -20.65
CA ASN A 128 0.95 13.24 -22.05
C ASN A 128 1.14 14.75 -22.30
N GLN A 129 1.67 15.11 -23.48
CA GLN A 129 1.97 16.50 -23.80
C GLN A 129 0.73 17.41 -23.73
N ASP A 130 -0.41 16.93 -24.23
CA ASP A 130 -1.67 17.69 -24.20
C ASP A 130 -2.19 17.96 -22.77
N LEU A 131 -2.04 16.99 -21.86
CA LEU A 131 -2.42 17.11 -20.46
C LEU A 131 -1.49 18.09 -19.74
N LEU A 132 -0.18 18.02 -20.00
CA LEU A 132 0.80 18.94 -19.44
C LEU A 132 0.56 20.38 -19.92
N ASP A 133 0.29 20.58 -21.21
CA ASP A 133 -0.02 21.91 -21.78
C ASP A 133 -1.29 22.53 -21.17
N ARG A 134 -2.21 21.69 -20.69
CA ARG A 134 -3.46 22.11 -20.03
C ARG A 134 -3.34 22.18 -18.51
N ASN A 135 -2.17 21.91 -17.93
CA ASN A 135 -1.97 21.74 -16.48
C ASN A 135 -2.98 20.75 -15.86
N ALA A 136 -3.37 19.72 -16.61
CA ALA A 136 -4.28 18.69 -16.17
C ALA A 136 -3.50 17.43 -15.80
N VAL A 137 -3.72 16.90 -14.59
CA VAL A 137 -3.20 15.59 -14.19
C VAL A 137 -4.41 14.71 -13.93
N ASP A 138 -4.49 13.60 -14.66
CA ASP A 138 -5.52 12.60 -14.41
C ASP A 138 -5.02 11.64 -13.33
N GLU A 139 -5.65 11.70 -12.16
CA GLU A 139 -5.24 10.99 -10.94
C GLU A 139 -6.39 10.09 -10.46
N ARG A 140 -6.08 8.82 -10.19
CA ARG A 140 -6.92 7.93 -9.37
C ARG A 140 -6.16 7.49 -8.14
N LEU A 141 -6.85 7.45 -7.01
CA LEU A 141 -6.29 6.93 -5.77
C LEU A 141 -6.14 5.41 -5.85
N LEU A 142 -5.17 4.88 -5.13
CA LEU A 142 -4.80 3.47 -5.13
C LEU A 142 -4.64 2.99 -3.69
N PHE A 143 -5.22 1.84 -3.35
CA PHE A 143 -5.16 1.27 -2.00
C PHE A 143 -4.93 -0.23 -2.06
N PHE A 144 -4.02 -0.76 -1.24
CA PHE A 144 -3.96 -2.20 -0.99
C PHE A 144 -4.85 -2.53 0.20
N CYS A 145 -6.04 -3.04 -0.10
CA CYS A 145 -7.03 -3.40 0.90
C CYS A 145 -6.61 -4.69 1.60
N PHE A 146 -6.74 -4.70 2.92
CA PHE A 146 -6.34 -5.81 3.79
C PHE A 146 -7.50 -6.18 4.72
N ASP A 147 -8.40 -7.02 4.22
CA ASP A 147 -9.50 -7.61 4.99
C ASP A 147 -9.62 -9.13 4.72
N ARG A 148 -10.22 -9.86 5.65
CA ARG A 148 -10.31 -11.33 5.66
C ARG A 148 -11.03 -11.93 4.44
N ALA A 149 -11.89 -11.16 3.78
CA ALA A 149 -12.71 -11.62 2.66
C ALA A 149 -12.25 -11.08 1.29
N ASP A 150 -11.54 -9.96 1.28
CA ASP A 150 -11.17 -9.26 0.04
C ASP A 150 -9.84 -8.52 0.27
N THR A 151 -8.77 -9.07 -0.31
CA THR A 151 -7.41 -8.52 -0.22
C THR A 151 -6.90 -8.28 -1.62
N GLY A 152 -6.34 -7.09 -1.86
CA GLY A 152 -5.75 -6.74 -3.15
C GLY A 152 -5.75 -5.24 -3.42
N TRP A 153 -5.13 -4.89 -4.54
CA TRP A 153 -5.08 -3.51 -5.02
C TRP A 153 -6.42 -3.06 -5.57
N ARG A 154 -6.87 -1.89 -5.13
CA ARG A 154 -8.07 -1.22 -5.62
C ARG A 154 -7.75 0.19 -6.04
N TYR A 155 -8.31 0.60 -7.18
CA TYR A 155 -8.35 2.01 -7.55
C TYR A 155 -9.64 2.65 -7.04
N PHE A 156 -9.59 3.96 -6.84
CA PHE A 156 -10.73 4.80 -6.56
C PHE A 156 -10.62 6.13 -7.31
N ASP A 157 -11.63 6.43 -8.12
CA ASP A 157 -11.76 7.71 -8.81
C ASP A 157 -12.68 8.62 -7.99
N ALA A 158 -12.10 9.64 -7.35
CA ALA A 158 -12.84 10.58 -6.52
C ALA A 158 -13.82 11.47 -7.31
N ARG A 159 -13.66 11.60 -8.63
CA ARG A 159 -14.52 12.43 -9.49
C ARG A 159 -15.80 11.68 -9.88
N THR A 160 -15.66 10.40 -10.18
CA THR A 160 -16.77 9.54 -10.61
C THR A 160 -17.31 8.65 -9.50
N TYR A 161 -16.65 8.63 -8.34
CA TYR A 161 -16.89 7.72 -7.23
C TYR A 161 -16.84 6.23 -7.63
N GLN A 162 -16.13 5.92 -8.70
CA GLN A 162 -15.94 4.55 -9.15
C GLN A 162 -14.76 3.92 -8.44
N SER A 163 -14.91 2.65 -8.06
CA SER A 163 -13.84 1.84 -7.50
C SER A 163 -13.84 0.45 -8.11
N GLY A 164 -12.68 -0.16 -8.24
CA GLY A 164 -12.55 -1.52 -8.75
C GLY A 164 -11.21 -2.12 -8.38
N MET A 165 -11.03 -3.40 -8.70
CA MET A 165 -9.73 -4.07 -8.57
C MET A 165 -8.76 -3.51 -9.61
N LEU A 166 -7.51 -3.32 -9.22
CA LEU A 166 -6.45 -3.01 -10.16
C LEU A 166 -6.06 -4.29 -10.92
N THR A 167 -6.24 -4.26 -12.24
CA THR A 167 -5.92 -5.37 -13.14
C THR A 167 -5.24 -4.85 -14.41
N GLU A 168 -4.72 -5.74 -15.25
CA GLU A 168 -4.21 -5.37 -16.58
C GLU A 168 -5.30 -4.67 -17.42
N GLN A 169 -6.56 -5.12 -17.31
CA GLN A 169 -7.69 -4.50 -18.00
C GLN A 169 -7.88 -3.03 -17.61
N TYR A 170 -7.67 -2.70 -16.33
CA TYR A 170 -7.72 -1.32 -15.89
C TYR A 170 -6.54 -0.51 -16.43
N LEU A 171 -5.32 -1.06 -16.41
CA LEU A 171 -4.15 -0.40 -16.98
C LEU A 171 -4.31 -0.12 -18.49
N ILE A 172 -4.99 -1.01 -19.24
CA ILE A 172 -5.37 -0.76 -20.63
C ILE A 172 -6.23 0.50 -20.73
N THR A 173 -7.31 0.60 -19.93
CA THR A 173 -8.21 1.76 -19.94
C THR A 173 -7.47 3.07 -19.62
N VAL A 174 -6.56 3.05 -18.65
CA VAL A 174 -5.78 4.23 -18.29
C VAL A 174 -4.79 4.60 -19.41
N MET A 175 -4.10 3.62 -20.00
CA MET A 175 -3.18 3.88 -21.12
C MET A 175 -3.91 4.43 -22.33
N GLU A 176 -5.04 3.86 -22.73
CA GLU A 176 -5.87 4.33 -23.85
C GLU A 176 -6.29 5.79 -23.70
N SER A 177 -6.45 6.28 -22.46
CA SER A 177 -6.84 7.67 -22.20
C SER A 177 -5.76 8.71 -22.50
N ILE A 178 -4.49 8.29 -22.61
CA ILE A 178 -3.34 9.20 -22.82
C ILE A 178 -2.61 9.02 -24.15
N LEU A 179 -3.03 8.06 -24.98
CA LEU A 179 -2.52 7.86 -26.35
C LEU A 179 -3.04 8.92 -27.31
#